data_AF-A0A9D1D843-F1
#
_entry.id   AF-A0A9D1D843-F1
#
_cell.length_a   1.000
_cell.length_b   1.000
_cell.length_c   1.000
_cell.angle_alpha   90.00
_cell.angle_beta   90.00
_cell.angle_gamma   90.00
#
_symmetry.space_group_name_H-M   'P 1'
#
loop_
_entity.id
_entity.type
_entity.pdbx_description
1 polymer ?
#
loop_
_entity_poly.entity_id
_entity_poly.type
_entity_poly.pdbx_seq_one_letter_code
_entity_poly.pdbx_strand_id
1 'polypeptide(L)'
;NKSKYFWIFTPDFIYQYRIFSASVVNQTGLTYQTSFSDEDFQEFVNTAFQNSVVDNTGLQVTEDDRIVTLSTCTGDDSTRFVVMGRLAQVYASKK
;
A
#
# COMPACT_ATOMS: atom_id res chain seq x y z
N ASN A 1 -10.71 -13.06 -1.07
CA ASN A 1 -10.55 -11.91 -1.98
C ASN A 1 -11.86 -11.28 -2.45
N LYS A 2 -12.67 -10.69 -1.54
CA LYS A 2 -13.90 -9.96 -1.94
C LYS A 2 -13.70 -8.45 -2.15
N SER A 3 -12.66 -7.85 -1.54
CA SER A 3 -12.37 -6.41 -1.67
C SER A 3 -10.95 -6.21 -2.24
N LYS A 4 -10.87 -5.70 -3.48
CA LYS A 4 -9.60 -5.42 -4.17
C LYS A 4 -9.11 -3.97 -4.00
N TYR A 5 -9.92 -3.12 -3.36
CA TYR A 5 -9.68 -1.69 -3.30
C TYR A 5 -9.96 -1.12 -1.91
N PHE A 6 -9.26 -0.06 -1.56
CA PHE A 6 -9.64 0.87 -0.50
C PHE A 6 -9.71 2.30 -1.04
N TRP A 7 -10.30 3.20 -0.25
CA TRP A 7 -10.60 4.56 -0.66
C TRP A 7 -10.09 5.55 0.37
N ILE A 8 -9.53 6.67 -0.09
CA ILE A 8 -9.16 7.81 0.75
C ILE A 8 -9.99 9.00 0.30
N PHE A 9 -10.71 9.61 1.23
CA PHE A 9 -11.55 10.78 1.00
C PHE A 9 -10.84 12.02 1.53
N THR A 10 -10.69 13.01 0.68
CA THR A 10 -10.25 14.36 1.04
C THR A 10 -11.38 15.35 0.69
N PRO A 11 -11.31 16.61 1.14
CA PRO A 11 -12.35 17.59 0.82
C PRO A 11 -12.60 17.75 -0.69
N ASP A 12 -11.54 17.67 -1.49
CA ASP A 12 -11.60 17.94 -2.93
C ASP A 12 -11.68 16.68 -3.78
N PHE A 13 -11.14 15.55 -3.30
CA PHE A 13 -10.98 14.34 -4.10
C PHE A 13 -11.26 13.05 -3.33
N ILE A 14 -11.64 12.03 -4.09
CA ILE A 14 -11.78 10.66 -3.63
C ILE A 14 -10.75 9.82 -4.41
N TYR A 15 -9.85 9.14 -3.70
CA TYR A 15 -8.77 8.36 -4.29
C TYR A 15 -9.06 6.87 -4.12
N GLN A 16 -9.11 6.13 -5.24
CA GLN A 16 -9.23 4.68 -5.25
C GLN A 16 -7.84 4.05 -5.32
N TYR A 17 -7.53 3.15 -4.39
CA TYR A 17 -6.28 2.39 -4.40
C TYR A 17 -6.56 0.91 -4.61
N ARG A 18 -5.91 0.28 -5.59
CA ARG A 18 -5.93 -1.17 -5.81
C ARG A 18 -4.90 -1.82 -4.91
N ILE A 19 -5.36 -2.72 -4.04
CA ILE A 19 -4.50 -3.47 -3.13
C ILE A 19 -3.59 -4.40 -3.95
N PHE A 20 -2.28 -4.33 -3.69
CA PHE A 20 -1.29 -5.23 -4.30
C PHE A 20 -0.50 -6.04 -3.26
N SER A 21 -0.53 -5.62 -1.99
CA SER A 21 0.08 -6.39 -0.91
C SER A 21 -0.70 -6.24 0.39
N ALA A 22 -0.72 -7.32 1.17
CA ALA A 22 -1.09 -7.31 2.58
C ALA A 22 -0.21 -8.31 3.33
N SER A 23 0.43 -7.91 4.43
CA SER A 23 1.39 -8.78 5.14
C SER A 23 1.56 -8.37 6.60
N VAL A 24 2.08 -9.29 7.42
CA VAL A 24 2.59 -8.98 8.76
C VAL A 24 4.08 -8.71 8.65
N VAL A 25 4.52 -7.56 9.16
CA VAL A 25 5.92 -7.13 9.14
C VAL A 25 6.39 -6.82 10.55
N ASN A 26 7.69 -6.96 10.80
CA ASN A 26 8.29 -6.44 12.03
C ASN A 26 8.17 -4.91 12.05
N GLN A 27 7.99 -4.32 13.23
CA GLN A 27 7.74 -2.88 13.42
C GLN A 27 8.84 -1.98 12.83
N THR A 28 10.05 -2.51 12.60
CA THR A 28 11.21 -1.74 12.16
C THR A 28 11.13 -1.30 10.69
N GLY A 29 11.28 0.01 10.47
CA GLY A 29 11.61 0.62 9.17
C GLY A 29 10.43 1.07 8.31
N LEU A 30 9.45 0.19 8.06
CA LEU A 30 8.45 0.43 7.00
C LEU A 30 7.42 1.54 7.29
N THR A 31 7.20 1.87 8.56
CA THR A 31 6.12 2.82 8.93
C THR A 31 6.54 4.29 8.73
N TYR A 32 7.82 4.57 8.52
CA TYR A 32 8.37 5.93 8.52
C TYR A 32 9.07 6.34 7.22
N GLN A 33 9.18 5.44 6.24
CA GLN A 33 9.82 5.75 4.96
C GLN A 33 8.79 6.32 3.98
N THR A 34 8.78 7.64 3.84
CA THR A 34 7.91 8.36 2.90
C THR A 34 8.66 8.88 1.66
N SER A 35 9.98 8.71 1.62
CA SER A 35 10.85 9.09 0.51
C SER A 35 11.81 7.95 0.20
N PHE A 36 11.97 7.66 -1.08
CA PHE A 36 12.80 6.59 -1.61
C PHE A 36 13.62 7.14 -2.78
N SER A 37 14.78 6.55 -3.05
CA SER A 37 15.30 6.56 -4.42
C SER A 37 14.45 5.62 -5.29
N ASP A 38 14.54 5.71 -6.62
CA ASP A 38 13.78 4.83 -7.51
C ASP A 38 14.13 3.34 -7.26
N GLU A 39 15.42 3.06 -7.03
CA GLU A 39 15.92 1.71 -6.70
C GLU A 39 15.35 1.19 -5.38
N ASP A 40 15.41 2.01 -4.31
CA ASP A 40 14.87 1.64 -2.99
C ASP A 40 13.36 1.44 -3.05
N PHE A 41 12.65 2.26 -3.85
CA PHE A 41 11.22 2.13 -4.03
C PHE A 41 10.86 0.80 -4.68
N GLN A 42 11.56 0.43 -5.75
CA GLN A 42 11.29 -0.81 -6.45
C GLN A 42 11.62 -2.03 -5.59
N GLU A 43 12.69 -2.00 -4.80
CA GLU A 43 13.00 -3.06 -3.82
C GLU A 43 11.92 -3.18 -2.73
N PHE A 44 11.45 -2.05 -2.22
CA PHE A 44 10.37 -2.01 -1.24
C PHE A 44 9.07 -2.65 -1.78
N VAL A 45 8.69 -2.29 -3.00
CA VAL A 45 7.54 -2.87 -3.70
C VAL A 45 7.73 -4.36 -3.93
N ASN A 46 8.89 -4.79 -4.45
CA ASN A 46 9.18 -6.21 -4.72
C ASN A 46 9.09 -7.06 -3.45
N THR A 47 9.62 -6.55 -2.34
CA THR A 47 9.52 -7.19 -1.02
C THR A 47 8.06 -7.30 -0.57
N ALA A 48 7.26 -6.26 -0.77
CA ALA A 48 5.83 -6.29 -0.47
C ALA A 48 5.07 -7.31 -1.34
N PHE A 49 5.42 -7.45 -2.61
CA PHE A 49 4.84 -8.46 -3.50
C PHE A 49 5.13 -9.88 -2.98
N GLN A 50 6.38 -10.16 -2.62
CA GLN A 50 6.84 -11.48 -2.16
C GLN A 50 6.19 -11.90 -0.83
N ASN A 51 6.02 -10.95 0.09
CA ASN A 51 5.48 -11.23 1.43
C ASN A 51 3.94 -11.19 1.51
N SER A 52 3.26 -10.88 0.40
CA SER A 52 1.82 -10.66 0.39
C SER A 52 1.02 -11.94 0.62
N VAL A 53 0.02 -11.88 1.51
CA VAL A 53 -1.00 -12.93 1.66
C VAL A 53 -2.17 -12.78 0.68
N VAL A 54 -2.22 -11.70 -0.09
CA VAL A 54 -3.20 -11.50 -1.16
C VAL A 54 -2.59 -11.81 -2.52
N ASP A 55 -3.37 -12.48 -3.38
CA ASP A 55 -3.02 -12.70 -4.77
C ASP A 55 -2.87 -11.38 -5.53
N ASN A 56 -1.67 -11.17 -6.05
CA ASN A 56 -1.24 -9.98 -6.77
C ASN A 56 -0.77 -10.32 -8.19
N THR A 57 -1.12 -11.50 -8.70
CA THR A 57 -0.80 -11.94 -10.06
C THR A 57 -1.36 -10.96 -11.09
N GLY A 58 -0.51 -10.55 -12.04
CA GLY A 58 -0.88 -9.60 -13.10
C GLY A 58 -1.00 -8.15 -12.64
N LEU A 59 -0.55 -7.83 -11.41
CA LEU A 59 -0.29 -6.45 -10.99
C LEU A 59 1.15 -6.08 -11.27
N GLN A 60 1.35 -4.83 -11.67
CA GLN A 60 2.65 -4.19 -11.75
C GLN A 60 2.56 -2.88 -10.96
N VAL A 61 3.62 -2.56 -10.22
CA VAL A 61 3.80 -1.27 -9.54
C VAL A 61 5.23 -0.85 -9.84
N THR A 62 5.41 0.37 -10.35
CA THR A 62 6.72 0.95 -10.69
C THR A 62 6.96 2.24 -9.91
N GLU A 63 8.17 2.78 -9.98
CA GLU A 63 8.59 4.06 -9.40
C GLU A 63 7.72 5.26 -9.82
N ASP A 64 7.06 5.18 -10.98
CA ASP A 64 6.11 6.18 -11.46
C ASP A 64 4.74 6.12 -10.75
N ASP A 65 4.43 5.02 -10.06
CA ASP A 65 3.15 4.83 -9.39
C ASP A 65 3.12 5.48 -8.00
N ARG A 66 2.00 6.11 -7.68
CA ARG A 66 1.72 6.55 -6.31
C ARG A 66 1.10 5.42 -5.49
N ILE A 67 1.71 5.09 -4.36
CA ILE A 67 1.19 4.09 -3.41
C ILE A 67 0.74 4.71 -2.09
N VAL A 68 -0.07 3.96 -1.34
CA VAL A 68 -0.39 4.21 0.08
C VAL A 68 -0.18 2.94 0.88
N THR A 69 0.44 3.09 2.05
CA THR A 69 0.64 2.06 3.06
C THR A 69 -0.27 2.34 4.25
N LEU A 70 -1.19 1.41 4.56
CA LEU A 70 -1.99 1.41 5.78
C LEU A 70 -1.32 0.46 6.77
N SER A 71 -1.00 0.94 7.97
CA SER A 71 -0.33 0.15 9.02
C SER A 71 -1.19 0.15 10.28
N THR A 72 -1.38 -1.03 10.88
CA THR A 72 -2.02 -1.18 12.20
C THR A 72 -1.14 -2.01 13.12
N CYS A 73 -1.21 -1.73 14.43
CA CYS A 73 -0.69 -2.63 15.45
C CYS A 73 -1.36 -4.00 15.31
N THR A 74 -0.60 -5.07 15.50
CA THR A 74 -1.15 -6.38 15.81
C THR A 74 -1.31 -6.50 17.34
N GLY A 75 -1.84 -7.61 17.84
CA GLY A 75 -1.86 -7.89 19.29
C GLY A 75 -0.48 -8.11 19.92
N ASP A 76 0.59 -7.99 19.12
CA ASP A 76 1.99 -8.00 19.51
C ASP A 76 2.59 -6.64 19.15
N ASP A 77 3.12 -5.93 20.15
CA ASP A 77 3.67 -4.59 19.96
C ASP A 77 4.84 -4.55 18.96
N SER A 78 5.49 -5.69 18.71
CA SER A 78 6.64 -5.83 17.83
C SER A 78 6.29 -6.04 16.34
N THR A 79 5.02 -6.27 16.00
CA THR A 79 4.60 -6.50 14.60
C THR A 79 3.50 -5.55 14.15
N ARG A 80 3.42 -5.33 12.84
CA ARG A 80 2.41 -4.49 12.19
C ARG A 80 1.74 -5.28 11.09
N PHE A 81 0.43 -5.13 10.96
CA PHE A 81 -0.27 -5.58 9.76
C PHE A 81 -0.32 -4.42 8.78
N VAL A 82 0.21 -4.65 7.58
CA VAL A 82 0.37 -3.64 6.54
C VAL A 82 -0.47 -4.01 5.34
N VAL A 83 -1.19 -3.04 4.78
CA VAL A 83 -1.88 -3.13 3.49
C VAL A 83 -1.37 -2.04 2.58
N MET A 84 -0.93 -2.42 1.38
CA MET A 84 -0.40 -1.49 0.39
C MET A 84 -1.29 -1.46 -0.84
N GLY A 85 -1.61 -0.25 -1.30
CA GLY A 85 -2.40 -0.02 -2.50
C GLY A 85 -1.74 0.95 -3.45
N ARG A 86 -1.86 0.66 -4.75
CA ARG A 86 -1.45 1.52 -5.86
C ARG A 86 -2.63 2.39 -6.29
N LEU A 87 -2.41 3.68 -6.54
CA LEU A 87 -3.44 4.59 -7.00
C LEU A 87 -4.01 4.07 -8.34
N ALA A 88 -5.32 3.84 -8.37
CA ALA A 88 -6.03 3.34 -9.54
C ALA A 88 -6.82 4.45 -10.23
N GLN A 89 -7.51 5.30 -9.45
CA GLN A 89 -8.36 6.34 -10.00
C GLN A 89 -8.57 7.48 -9.00
N VAL A 90 -8.73 8.70 -9.53
CA VAL A 90 -9.07 9.91 -8.77
C VAL A 90 -10.43 10.41 -9.25
N TYR A 91 -11.30 10.74 -8.30
CA TYR A 91 -12.62 11.31 -8.55
C TYR A 91 -12.73 12.65 -7.85
N ALA A 92 -13.47 13.60 -8.41
CA ALA A 92 -13.83 14.82 -7.70
C ALA A 92 -14.79 14.48 -6.55
N SER A 93 -14.55 15.05 -5.37
CA SER A 93 -15.50 14.99 -4.26
C SER A 93 -16.71 15.85 -4.61
N LYS A 94 -17.92 15.27 -4.57
CA LYS A 94 -19.14 16.05 -4.69
C LYS A 94 -19.36 16.78 -3.36
N LYS A 95 -19.35 18.11 -3.39
CA LYS A 95 -19.82 18.93 -2.28
C LYS A 95 -21.30 18.69 -2.00
#